data_AF-A0A066XBY4-F1
#
_entry.id   AF-A0A066XBY4-F1
#
_cell.length_a   1.000
_cell.length_b   1.000
_cell.length_c   1.000
_cell.angle_alpha   90.00
_cell.angle_beta   90.00
_cell.angle_gamma   90.00
#
_symmetry.space_group_name_H-M   'P 1'
#
loop_
_entity.id
_entity.type
_entity.pdbx_description
1 polymer ?
#
loop_
_entity_poly.entity_id
_entity_poly.type
_entity_poly.pdbx_seq_one_letter_code
_entity_poly.pdbx_strand_id
1 'polypeptide(L)'
;MLNRPLRPALALATSRSRPSTPAARLAGLCHIHNTTSSRPPSGPPRDGQSSKQTGRPVLMASTLSALTATVVGIGAWGLATQSENGAVEEIRRALGEDAVSIEDEILRSHGYSEWSTINIERLPVAVAFPTSTEEVSIIAKICHRRRVPMIPYSGGSSVEGHFSAPFGGVSVDFCNMNRILEMHGDE
;
A
#
# COMPACT_ATOMS: atom_id res chain seq x y z
N MET A 1 4.07 -48.73 36.51
CA MET A 1 3.30 -48.82 37.78
C MET A 1 4.02 -47.87 38.74
N LEU A 2 3.58 -46.66 39.10
CA LEU A 2 2.32 -46.13 39.63
C LEU A 2 2.09 -44.71 39.01
N ASN A 3 0.97 -44.33 38.37
CA ASN A 3 -0.33 -43.87 38.90
C ASN A 3 -0.21 -43.03 40.19
N ARG A 4 -0.49 -41.71 40.27
CA ARG A 4 -1.68 -40.95 39.82
C ARG A 4 -1.40 -39.43 39.75
N PRO A 5 -2.25 -38.67 39.03
CA PRO A 5 -2.20 -37.21 38.88
C PRO A 5 -3.07 -36.48 39.92
N LEU A 6 -2.74 -35.22 40.25
CA LEU A 6 -3.67 -34.28 40.90
C LEU A 6 -3.40 -32.84 40.44
N ARG A 7 -4.30 -32.33 39.59
CA ARG A 7 -4.64 -30.90 39.52
C ARG A 7 -5.69 -30.61 40.61
N PRO A 8 -5.77 -29.37 41.08
CA PRO A 8 -7.07 -28.77 41.35
C PRO A 8 -7.30 -27.53 40.46
N ALA A 9 -8.49 -27.51 39.88
CA ALA A 9 -9.15 -26.34 39.33
C ALA A 9 -9.64 -25.43 40.47
N LEU A 10 -9.60 -24.10 40.31
CA LEU A 10 -10.56 -23.23 41.01
C LEU A 10 -10.78 -21.87 40.33
N ALA A 11 -12.07 -21.59 40.13
CA ALA A 11 -12.85 -20.35 40.01
C ALA A 11 -12.36 -19.22 39.07
N LEU A 12 -13.08 -18.93 37.97
CA LEU A 12 -14.34 -18.16 37.89
C LEU A 12 -14.25 -16.75 38.48
N ALA A 13 -14.03 -15.77 37.60
CA ALA A 13 -14.59 -14.43 37.73
C ALA A 13 -15.14 -13.99 36.37
N THR A 14 -16.43 -14.25 36.20
CA THR A 14 -17.27 -13.65 35.17
C THR A 14 -17.65 -12.23 35.58
N SER A 15 -17.26 -11.21 34.82
CA SER A 15 -17.98 -9.93 34.82
C SER A 15 -18.58 -9.71 33.44
N ARG A 16 -19.88 -9.98 33.33
CA ARG A 16 -20.70 -9.65 32.16
C ARG A 16 -20.94 -8.14 32.10
N SER A 17 -20.88 -7.64 30.86
CA SER A 17 -21.74 -6.65 30.22
C SER A 17 -21.87 -5.25 30.81
N ARG A 18 -21.57 -4.26 29.95
CA ARG A 18 -22.61 -3.34 29.46
C ARG A 18 -22.31 -2.95 28.01
N PRO A 19 -23.25 -3.13 27.08
CA PRO A 19 -23.18 -2.54 25.75
C PRO A 19 -23.70 -1.09 25.81
N SER A 20 -23.04 -0.18 25.09
CA SER A 20 -23.61 1.13 24.79
C SER A 20 -23.25 1.55 23.36
N THR A 21 -24.18 1.30 22.46
CA THR A 21 -24.42 2.06 21.22
C THR A 21 -25.88 2.51 21.27
N PRO A 22 -26.36 3.43 20.41
CA PRO A 22 -25.67 4.17 19.34
C PRO A 22 -25.90 5.69 19.40
N ALA A 23 -25.05 6.47 18.73
CA ALA A 23 -25.46 7.79 18.24
C ALA A 23 -24.67 8.13 16.97
N ALA A 24 -25.31 7.87 15.83
CA ALA A 24 -25.05 8.61 14.60
C ALA A 24 -25.18 10.11 14.89
N ARG A 25 -24.30 10.95 14.32
CA ARG A 25 -24.70 12.24 13.74
C ARG A 25 -23.54 12.94 13.01
N LEU A 26 -23.88 13.24 11.76
CA LEU A 26 -23.58 14.45 10.98
C LEU A 26 -22.15 14.74 10.51
N ALA A 27 -22.04 14.59 9.19
CA ALA A 27 -21.31 15.46 8.28
C ALA A 27 -21.18 16.91 8.76
N GLY A 28 -19.93 17.39 8.84
CA GLY A 28 -19.56 18.79 8.99
C GLY A 28 -18.73 19.23 7.78
N LEU A 29 -19.43 19.55 6.70
CA LEU A 29 -18.87 20.16 5.49
C LEU A 29 -18.47 21.62 5.82
N CYS A 30 -17.18 21.90 5.91
CA CYS A 30 -16.70 23.26 6.14
C CYS A 30 -16.82 24.06 4.82
N HIS A 31 -17.87 24.89 4.74
CA HIS A 31 -18.01 25.96 3.77
C HIS A 31 -17.19 27.17 4.23
N ILE A 32 -16.15 27.54 3.47
CA ILE A 32 -15.52 28.85 3.58
C ILE A 32 -16.16 29.78 2.56
N HIS A 33 -16.84 30.80 3.08
CA HIS A 33 -17.33 31.96 2.36
C HIS A 33 -16.17 32.83 1.86
N ASN A 34 -16.30 33.40 0.65
CA ASN A 34 -15.86 34.77 0.47
C ASN A 34 -16.74 35.52 -0.54
N THR A 35 -17.21 36.69 -0.13
CA THR A 35 -18.14 37.57 -0.82
C THR A 35 -17.50 38.95 -1.01
N THR A 36 -17.36 39.42 -2.24
CA THR A 36 -17.25 40.86 -2.61
C THR A 36 -17.42 40.94 -4.13
N SER A 37 -18.52 41.44 -4.71
CA SER A 37 -19.07 42.81 -4.81
C SER A 37 -18.73 43.49 -6.16
N SER A 38 -19.78 43.59 -7.00
CA SER A 38 -20.22 44.73 -7.84
C SER A 38 -19.32 45.41 -8.91
N ARG A 39 -19.79 45.20 -10.16
CA ARG A 39 -20.09 46.15 -11.27
C ARG A 39 -19.01 46.61 -12.29
N PRO A 40 -19.43 46.85 -13.56
CA PRO A 40 -18.57 46.98 -14.75
C PRO A 40 -18.41 48.44 -15.24
N PRO A 41 -17.67 48.65 -16.33
CA PRO A 41 -17.95 49.78 -17.23
C PRO A 41 -18.15 49.37 -18.71
N SER A 42 -18.85 50.27 -19.42
CA SER A 42 -19.40 50.14 -20.77
C SER A 42 -18.79 51.16 -21.77
N GLY A 43 -18.26 50.67 -22.91
CA GLY A 43 -18.15 51.29 -24.27
C GLY A 43 -17.19 52.47 -24.54
N PRO A 44 -17.05 52.99 -25.79
CA PRO A 44 -16.85 52.39 -27.14
C PRO A 44 -15.69 53.15 -27.90
N PRO A 45 -15.54 53.24 -29.27
CA PRO A 45 -15.81 52.35 -30.42
C PRO A 45 -14.52 52.00 -31.23
N ARG A 46 -14.73 51.40 -32.42
CA ARG A 46 -13.79 50.86 -33.41
C ARG A 46 -13.00 51.91 -34.20
N ASP A 47 -11.78 51.53 -34.60
CA ASP A 47 -11.11 51.72 -35.91
C ASP A 47 -10.04 50.61 -35.98
N GLY A 48 -9.92 49.75 -36.99
CA GLY A 48 -9.88 50.03 -38.41
C GLY A 48 -8.44 49.90 -38.90
N GLN A 49 -7.91 48.67 -39.01
CA GLN A 49 -6.82 48.40 -39.97
C GLN A 49 -6.70 46.92 -40.33
N SER A 50 -6.87 46.71 -41.63
CA SER A 50 -6.78 45.47 -42.40
C SER A 50 -5.32 45.01 -42.49
N SER A 51 -5.03 43.78 -42.09
CA SER A 51 -3.90 43.03 -42.64
C SER A 51 -4.36 41.65 -43.08
N LYS A 52 -4.35 41.47 -44.40
CA LYS A 52 -4.60 40.22 -45.10
C LYS A 52 -3.72 39.11 -44.52
N GLN A 53 -4.31 38.08 -43.92
CA GLN A 53 -3.65 36.78 -43.78
C GLN A 53 -4.37 35.76 -44.65
N THR A 54 -3.72 35.55 -45.79
CA THR A 54 -3.92 34.47 -46.74
C THR A 54 -3.89 33.11 -46.04
N GLY A 55 -4.77 32.22 -46.51
CA GLY A 55 -5.00 30.91 -45.94
C GLY A 55 -3.72 30.09 -45.75
N ARG A 56 -3.59 29.52 -44.55
CA ARG A 56 -2.75 28.35 -44.30
C ARG A 56 -3.71 27.20 -44.00
N PRO A 57 -3.60 26.06 -44.71
CA PRO A 57 -4.50 24.94 -44.49
C PRO A 57 -4.34 24.44 -43.05
N VAL A 58 -5.46 24.29 -42.36
CA VAL A 58 -5.56 23.67 -41.05
C VAL A 58 -5.13 22.20 -41.21
N LEU A 59 -3.90 21.89 -40.83
CA LEU A 59 -3.41 20.52 -40.78
C LEU A 59 -4.09 19.82 -39.59
N MET A 60 -5.28 19.24 -39.84
CA MET A 60 -5.99 18.33 -38.94
C MET A 60 -5.25 16.99 -38.85
N ALA A 61 -4.06 16.98 -38.28
CA ALA A 61 -3.28 15.76 -38.09
C ALA A 61 -2.40 15.88 -36.84
N SER A 62 -2.99 15.66 -35.66
CA SER A 62 -2.25 15.23 -34.45
C SER A 62 -3.15 15.01 -33.22
N THR A 63 -4.30 14.35 -33.36
CA THR A 63 -5.11 13.95 -32.18
C THR A 63 -5.07 12.45 -31.88
N LEU A 64 -4.47 11.61 -32.75
CA LEU A 64 -4.35 10.17 -32.48
C LEU A 64 -3.25 9.80 -31.46
N SER A 65 -2.30 10.70 -31.16
CA SER A 65 -1.16 10.39 -30.28
C SER A 65 -1.53 10.36 -28.78
N ALA A 66 -2.58 11.09 -28.37
CA ALA A 66 -2.98 11.17 -26.96
C ALA A 66 -3.80 9.95 -26.47
N LEU A 67 -4.45 9.23 -27.39
CA LEU A 67 -5.28 8.06 -27.08
C LEU A 67 -4.44 6.79 -26.88
N THR A 68 -3.32 6.63 -27.60
CA THR A 68 -2.44 5.47 -27.46
C THR A 68 -1.68 5.47 -26.13
N ALA A 69 -1.24 6.64 -25.65
CA ALA A 69 -0.57 6.76 -24.36
C ALA A 69 -1.48 6.36 -23.17
N THR A 70 -2.77 6.70 -23.25
CA THR A 70 -3.74 6.39 -22.18
C THR A 70 -4.05 4.89 -22.10
N VAL A 71 -4.21 4.20 -23.24
CA VAL A 71 -4.51 2.76 -23.27
C VAL A 71 -3.29 1.92 -22.82
N VAL A 72 -2.06 2.33 -23.18
CA VAL A 72 -0.83 1.67 -22.72
C VAL A 72 -0.61 1.88 -21.22
N GLY A 73 -0.88 3.09 -20.70
CA GLY A 73 -0.75 3.41 -19.27
C GLY A 73 -1.68 2.59 -18.37
N ILE A 74 -2.96 2.43 -18.77
CA ILE A 74 -3.93 1.61 -18.03
C ILE A 74 -3.56 0.12 -18.11
N GLY A 75 -3.11 -0.36 -19.28
CA GLY A 75 -2.71 -1.75 -19.46
C GLY A 75 -1.48 -2.16 -18.63
N ALA A 76 -0.46 -1.30 -18.55
CA ALA A 76 0.77 -1.58 -17.80
C ALA A 76 0.54 -1.63 -16.28
N TRP A 77 -0.26 -0.70 -15.75
CA TRP A 77 -0.62 -0.68 -14.32
C TRP A 77 -1.55 -1.84 -13.95
N GLY A 78 -2.49 -2.20 -14.83
CA GLY A 78 -3.35 -3.38 -14.64
C GLY A 78 -2.58 -4.71 -14.63
N LEU A 79 -1.52 -4.82 -15.44
CA LEU A 79 -0.68 -6.03 -15.47
C LEU A 79 0.24 -6.15 -14.24
N ALA A 80 0.81 -5.05 -13.77
CA ALA A 80 1.64 -5.03 -12.56
C ALA A 80 0.83 -5.46 -11.33
N THR A 81 -0.34 -4.85 -11.13
CA THR A 81 -1.26 -5.17 -10.03
C THR A 81 -1.82 -6.59 -10.11
N GLN A 82 -2.07 -7.11 -11.33
CA GLN A 82 -2.47 -8.50 -11.51
C GLN A 82 -1.37 -9.49 -11.09
N SER A 83 -0.11 -9.18 -11.37
CA SER A 83 1.01 -10.04 -10.98
C SER A 83 1.21 -10.07 -9.46
N GLU A 84 1.10 -8.91 -8.80
CA GLU A 84 1.18 -8.77 -7.35
C GLU A 84 0.06 -9.57 -6.65
N ASN A 85 -1.19 -9.33 -7.04
CA ASN A 85 -2.33 -10.06 -6.47
C ASN A 85 -2.25 -11.57 -6.71
N GLY A 86 -1.76 -11.98 -7.89
CA GLY A 86 -1.51 -13.38 -8.19
C GLY A 86 -0.42 -14.00 -7.31
N ALA A 87 0.61 -13.23 -6.92
CA ALA A 87 1.65 -13.69 -6.01
C ALA A 87 1.11 -13.89 -4.59
N VAL A 88 0.34 -12.93 -4.09
CA VAL A 88 -0.30 -12.98 -2.77
C VAL A 88 -1.17 -14.22 -2.62
N GLU A 89 -2.02 -14.48 -3.61
CA GLU A 89 -2.90 -15.67 -3.62
C GLU A 89 -2.11 -16.99 -3.62
N GLU A 90 -1.01 -17.07 -4.38
CA GLU A 90 -0.22 -18.29 -4.38
C GLU A 90 0.57 -18.49 -3.09
N ILE A 91 1.06 -17.41 -2.47
CA ILE A 91 1.71 -17.49 -1.16
C ILE A 91 0.71 -17.97 -0.11
N ARG A 92 -0.51 -17.43 -0.09
CA ARG A 92 -1.60 -17.89 0.78
C ARG A 92 -1.91 -19.37 0.58
N ARG A 93 -1.99 -19.82 -0.68
CA ARG A 93 -2.24 -21.23 -0.98
C ARG A 93 -1.10 -22.14 -0.52
N ALA A 94 0.15 -21.68 -0.59
CA ALA A 94 1.30 -22.48 -0.25
C ALA A 94 1.57 -22.55 1.27
N LEU A 95 1.35 -21.45 1.99
CA LEU A 95 1.73 -21.30 3.40
C LEU A 95 0.53 -21.20 4.37
N GLY A 96 -0.66 -20.94 3.85
CA GLY A 96 -1.87 -20.68 4.63
C GLY A 96 -2.27 -19.20 4.63
N GLU A 97 -3.54 -18.93 4.96
CA GLU A 97 -4.10 -17.58 5.00
C GLU A 97 -3.41 -16.70 6.06
N ASP A 98 -3.11 -17.28 7.22
CA ASP A 98 -2.51 -16.57 8.35
C ASP A 98 -1.06 -16.11 8.08
N ALA A 99 -0.40 -16.70 7.07
CA ALA A 99 0.96 -16.35 6.70
C ALA A 99 1.04 -15.02 5.93
N VAL A 100 -0.08 -14.45 5.48
CA VAL A 100 -0.09 -13.23 4.64
C VAL A 100 -1.15 -12.22 5.09
N SER A 101 -0.71 -11.05 5.52
CA SER A 101 -1.58 -9.92 5.82
C SER A 101 -1.67 -8.92 4.66
N ILE A 102 -2.87 -8.36 4.50
CA ILE A 102 -3.19 -7.26 3.57
C ILE A 102 -3.87 -6.10 4.31
N GLU A 103 -3.76 -6.07 5.64
CA GLU A 103 -4.39 -5.04 6.47
C GLU A 103 -3.64 -3.71 6.35
N ASP A 104 -4.37 -2.61 6.14
CA ASP A 104 -3.80 -1.29 5.86
C ASP A 104 -2.77 -0.83 6.91
N GLU A 105 -3.03 -1.12 8.19
CA GLU A 105 -2.12 -0.77 9.29
C GLU A 105 -0.80 -1.56 9.22
N ILE A 106 -0.88 -2.84 8.86
CA ILE A 106 0.29 -3.71 8.68
C ILE A 106 1.09 -3.27 7.45
N LEU A 107 0.43 -2.97 6.33
CA LEU A 107 1.10 -2.46 5.13
C LEU A 107 1.80 -1.13 5.40
N ARG A 108 1.19 -0.25 6.20
CA ARG A 108 1.77 1.04 6.58
C ARG A 108 3.00 0.87 7.46
N SER A 109 2.95 0.04 8.49
CA SER A 109 4.12 -0.20 9.37
C SER A 109 5.30 -0.87 8.65
N HIS A 110 5.04 -1.53 7.52
CA HIS A 110 6.05 -2.21 6.69
C HIS A 110 6.51 -1.42 5.46
N GLY A 111 6.00 -0.19 5.25
CA GLY A 111 6.40 0.68 4.14
C GLY A 111 6.69 2.13 4.54
N TYR A 112 6.45 2.49 5.81
CA TYR A 112 6.58 3.85 6.32
C TYR A 112 7.23 3.86 7.71
N SER A 113 8.08 4.85 7.99
CA SER A 113 8.62 5.11 9.32
C SER A 113 8.68 6.59 9.62
N GLU A 114 8.19 6.98 10.80
CA GLU A 114 8.25 8.36 11.31
C GLU A 114 9.69 8.84 11.54
N TRP A 115 10.63 7.90 11.67
CA TRP A 115 12.06 8.18 11.88
C TRP A 115 12.83 8.34 10.56
N SER A 116 12.20 8.05 9.42
CA SER A 116 12.78 8.21 8.09
C SER A 116 12.41 9.57 7.51
N THR A 117 13.40 10.30 6.98
CA THR A 117 13.15 11.49 6.14
C THR A 117 12.81 11.11 4.69
N ILE A 118 13.01 9.84 4.33
CA ILE A 118 12.79 9.28 3.00
C ILE A 118 11.64 8.28 3.10
N ASN A 119 10.41 8.81 3.08
CA ASN A 119 9.20 8.00 3.03
C ASN A 119 8.58 8.08 1.63
N ILE A 120 8.11 6.95 1.13
CA ILE A 120 7.49 6.83 -0.19
C ILE A 120 5.99 6.58 0.04
N GLU A 121 5.12 7.22 -0.74
CA GLU A 121 3.67 7.06 -0.60
C GLU A 121 3.18 5.64 -0.91
N ARG A 122 3.91 4.90 -1.75
CA ARG A 122 3.54 3.54 -2.12
C ARG A 122 3.94 2.55 -1.02
N LEU A 123 2.96 1.77 -0.58
CA LEU A 123 3.10 0.69 0.39
C LEU A 123 3.25 -0.67 -0.32
N PRO A 124 3.76 -1.70 0.38
CA PRO A 124 3.67 -3.08 -0.11
C PRO A 124 2.21 -3.50 -0.33
N VAL A 125 1.98 -4.47 -1.21
CA VAL A 125 0.62 -5.02 -1.49
C VAL A 125 0.23 -6.06 -0.45
N ALA A 126 1.22 -6.76 0.12
CA ALA A 126 1.02 -7.71 1.20
C ALA A 126 2.28 -7.83 2.07
N VAL A 127 2.09 -8.29 3.30
CA VAL A 127 3.18 -8.69 4.21
C VAL A 127 3.07 -10.19 4.46
N ALA A 128 4.15 -10.92 4.21
CA ALA A 128 4.26 -12.34 4.49
C ALA A 128 5.09 -12.57 5.77
N PHE A 129 4.65 -13.50 6.62
CA PHE A 129 5.25 -13.80 7.92
C PHE A 129 5.79 -15.25 7.99
N PRO A 130 6.87 -15.57 7.26
CA PRO A 130 7.45 -16.91 7.29
C PRO A 130 7.98 -17.29 8.67
N THR A 131 7.91 -18.58 8.98
CA THR A 131 8.38 -19.19 10.23
C THR A 131 9.62 -20.07 10.04
N SER A 132 9.95 -20.42 8.78
CA SER A 132 11.12 -21.25 8.43
C SER A 132 11.79 -20.81 7.13
N THR A 133 13.05 -21.24 6.94
CA THR A 133 13.81 -20.96 5.71
C THR A 133 13.17 -21.62 4.47
N GLU A 134 12.49 -22.75 4.63
CA GLU A 134 11.74 -23.41 3.55
C GLU A 134 10.59 -22.53 3.05
N GLU A 135 9.85 -21.91 3.97
CA GLU A 135 8.75 -20.99 3.62
C GLU A 135 9.28 -19.76 2.88
N VAL A 136 10.39 -19.18 3.35
CA VAL A 136 11.08 -18.08 2.64
C VAL A 136 11.47 -18.49 1.22
N SER A 137 12.01 -19.70 1.05
CA SER A 137 12.38 -20.24 -0.27
C SER A 137 11.17 -20.36 -1.20
N ILE A 138 10.02 -20.77 -0.69
CA ILE A 138 8.77 -20.85 -1.44
C ILE A 138 8.33 -19.45 -1.89
N ILE A 139 8.28 -18.48 -0.98
CA ILE A 139 7.92 -17.09 -1.29
C ILE A 139 8.88 -16.53 -2.36
N ALA A 140 10.19 -16.75 -2.21
CA ALA A 140 11.19 -16.26 -3.16
C ALA A 140 10.99 -16.81 -4.56
N LYS A 141 10.68 -18.12 -4.70
CA LYS A 141 10.37 -18.75 -5.99
C LYS A 141 9.11 -18.17 -6.61
N ILE A 142 8.07 -17.92 -5.82
CA ILE A 142 6.80 -17.34 -6.29
C ILE A 142 7.03 -15.90 -6.79
N CYS A 143 7.67 -15.05 -5.98
CA CYS A 143 8.00 -13.68 -6.33
C CYS A 143 8.87 -13.61 -7.58
N HIS A 144 9.89 -14.48 -7.68
CA HIS A 144 10.76 -14.56 -8.85
C HIS A 144 9.98 -14.91 -10.13
N ARG A 145 9.15 -15.95 -10.09
CA ARG A 145 8.37 -16.40 -11.27
C ARG A 145 7.38 -15.34 -11.75
N ARG A 146 6.77 -14.59 -10.82
CA ARG A 146 5.82 -13.51 -11.14
C ARG A 146 6.47 -12.14 -11.36
N ARG A 147 7.80 -12.04 -11.19
CA ARG A 147 8.54 -10.76 -11.25
C ARG A 147 7.98 -9.71 -10.27
N VAL A 148 7.61 -10.17 -9.09
CA VAL A 148 7.13 -9.30 -8.00
C VAL A 148 8.31 -8.97 -7.08
N PRO A 149 8.56 -7.69 -6.76
CA PRO A 149 9.58 -7.30 -5.80
C PRO A 149 9.36 -7.97 -4.44
N MET A 150 10.43 -8.51 -3.88
CA MET A 150 10.47 -9.03 -2.51
C MET A 150 11.24 -8.03 -1.66
N ILE A 151 10.61 -7.52 -0.61
CA ILE A 151 11.17 -6.51 0.29
C ILE A 151 11.43 -7.18 1.64
N PRO A 152 12.69 -7.32 2.08
CA PRO A 152 12.95 -7.89 3.40
C PRO A 152 12.58 -6.89 4.50
N TYR A 153 11.93 -7.38 5.55
CA TYR A 153 11.55 -6.61 6.73
C TYR A 153 11.88 -7.38 8.02
N SER A 154 12.19 -6.63 9.08
CA SER A 154 12.45 -7.19 10.41
C SER A 154 12.10 -6.12 11.45
N GLY A 155 13.04 -5.58 12.22
CA GLY A 155 12.74 -4.58 13.25
C GLY A 155 12.30 -3.18 12.77
N GLY A 156 12.19 -2.92 11.46
CA GLY A 156 11.74 -1.63 10.92
C GLY A 156 12.60 -0.40 11.28
N SER A 157 13.81 -0.60 11.82
CA SER A 157 14.64 0.47 12.40
C SER A 157 15.47 1.26 11.38
N SER A 158 15.40 0.90 10.09
CA SER A 158 16.13 1.64 9.04
C SER A 158 15.54 3.04 8.85
N VAL A 159 16.42 4.05 8.80
CA VAL A 159 16.06 5.45 8.54
C VAL A 159 16.29 5.89 7.09
N GLU A 160 16.87 5.01 6.26
CA GLU A 160 17.23 5.30 4.86
C GLU A 160 16.24 4.68 3.86
N GLY A 161 15.11 4.15 4.34
CA GLY A 161 14.07 3.56 3.49
C GLY A 161 14.39 2.17 2.90
N HIS A 162 15.24 1.36 3.55
CA HIS A 162 15.59 0.01 3.07
C HIS A 162 14.39 -0.92 2.88
N PHE A 163 13.34 -0.74 3.66
CA PHE A 163 12.10 -1.53 3.55
C PHE A 163 10.97 -0.78 2.82
N SER A 164 11.26 0.38 2.22
CA SER A 164 10.27 1.10 1.42
C SER A 164 9.90 0.28 0.17
N ALA A 165 8.65 0.41 -0.28
CA ALA A 165 8.09 -0.34 -1.41
C ALA A 165 7.77 0.56 -2.62
N PRO A 166 8.77 1.25 -3.23
CA PRO A 166 8.52 2.22 -4.31
C PRO A 166 7.80 1.63 -5.51
N PHE A 167 7.95 0.33 -5.73
CA PHE A 167 7.33 -0.41 -6.83
C PHE A 167 6.19 -1.32 -6.39
N GLY A 168 5.78 -1.28 -5.12
CA GLY A 168 4.85 -2.24 -4.54
C GLY A 168 5.58 -3.54 -4.19
N GLY A 169 4.91 -4.67 -4.43
CA GLY A 169 5.44 -6.01 -4.14
C GLY A 169 5.07 -6.55 -2.75
N VAL A 170 5.83 -7.56 -2.32
CA VAL A 170 5.55 -8.31 -1.08
C VAL A 170 6.65 -8.02 -0.08
N SER A 171 6.26 -7.48 1.09
CA SER A 171 7.14 -7.38 2.25
C SER A 171 7.23 -8.73 2.95
N VAL A 172 8.43 -9.16 3.32
CA VAL A 172 8.68 -10.44 4.01
C VAL A 172 9.23 -10.12 5.38
N ASP A 173 8.39 -10.28 6.40
CA ASP A 173 8.74 -10.02 7.78
C ASP A 173 9.28 -11.27 8.48
N PHE A 174 10.55 -11.21 8.88
CA PHE A 174 11.24 -12.27 9.58
C PHE A 174 10.99 -12.29 11.10
N CYS A 175 10.03 -11.52 11.63
CA CYS A 175 9.75 -11.43 13.06
C CYS A 175 9.49 -12.80 13.74
N ASN A 176 8.94 -13.77 13.01
CA ASN A 176 8.67 -15.13 13.50
C ASN A 176 9.91 -16.05 13.44
N MET A 177 11.01 -15.63 12.79
CA MET A 177 12.27 -16.38 12.68
C MET A 177 13.29 -15.91 13.73
N ASN A 178 12.87 -15.77 14.98
CA ASN A 178 13.63 -15.11 16.07
C ASN A 178 14.35 -16.08 17.03
N ARG A 179 14.61 -17.32 16.62
CA ARG A 179 15.27 -18.33 17.47
C ARG A 179 16.77 -18.11 17.52
N ILE A 180 17.34 -18.11 18.72
CA ILE A 180 18.80 -18.19 18.92
C ILE A 180 19.22 -19.63 18.65
N LEU A 181 20.04 -19.84 17.62
CA LEU A 181 20.48 -21.19 17.21
C LEU A 181 21.66 -21.69 18.03
N GLU A 182 22.65 -20.82 18.23
CA GLU A 182 23.88 -21.13 18.96
C GLU A 182 24.42 -19.85 19.59
N MET A 183 25.04 -19.97 20.77
CA MET A 183 25.76 -18.88 21.43
C MET A 183 27.18 -19.36 21.68
N HIS A 184 28.14 -18.74 21.01
CA HIS A 184 29.56 -18.96 21.26
C HIS A 184 30.03 -17.90 22.27
N GLY A 185 30.40 -18.35 23.47
CA GLY A 185 31.10 -17.51 24.45
C GLY A 185 32.61 -17.50 24.19
N ASP A 186 33.28 -16.47 24.71
CA ASP A 186 34.73 -16.18 24.68
C ASP A 186 35.62 -17.24 23.97
N GLU A 187 35.87 -16.99 22.68
CA GLU A 187 37.20 -17.18 22.08
C GLU A 187 38.08 -15.96 22.37
#